data_AF-A0A455UER3-F1
#
_entry.id   AF-A0A455UER3-F1
#
_cell.length_a   1.000
_cell.length_b   1.000
_cell.length_c   1.000
_cell.angle_alpha   90.00
_cell.angle_beta   90.00
_cell.angle_gamma   90.00
#
_symmetry.space_group_name_H-M   'P 1'
#
loop_
_entity.id
_entity.type
_entity.pdbx_description
1 polymer ?
#
loop_
_entity_poly.entity_id
_entity_poly.type
_entity_poly.pdbx_seq_one_letter_code
_entity_poly.pdbx_strand_id
1 'polypeptide(L)' 'MVNDNIAIERLRSCTHHKAEERVAHFLLEVYARYKFKGMIDSNVFAFPITQEVVGELLGITNVHVSRCMTALEQKDDP' A
#
# COMPACT_ATOMS: atom_id res chain seq x y z
N MET A 1 8.13 2.87 -19.73
CA MET A 1 8.93 1.77 -19.16
C MET A 1 8.73 1.68 -17.64
N VAL A 2 7.47 1.67 -17.17
CA VAL A 2 7.10 1.68 -15.73
C VAL A 2 6.53 0.32 -15.27
N ASN A 3 6.37 -0.64 -16.19
CA ASN A 3 5.62 -1.88 -15.93
C ASN A 3 6.47 -3.14 -15.73
N ASP A 4 7.78 -3.11 -15.97
CA ASP A 4 8.52 -4.38 -16.12
C ASP A 4 8.91 -5.04 -14.80
N ASN A 5 8.47 -4.54 -13.64
CA ASN A 5 8.77 -5.28 -12.42
C ASN A 5 7.87 -5.18 -11.18
N ILE A 6 6.57 -4.92 -11.34
CA ILE A 6 5.64 -4.93 -10.19
C ILE A 6 5.64 -6.29 -9.49
N ALA A 7 5.79 -7.39 -10.24
CA ALA A 7 5.79 -8.73 -9.67
C ALA A 7 7.02 -9.02 -8.80
N ILE A 8 8.25 -8.72 -9.25
CA ILE A 8 9.44 -8.91 -8.40
C ILE A 8 9.44 -7.92 -7.24
N GLU A 9 8.93 -6.70 -7.43
CA GLU A 9 8.78 -5.75 -6.33
C GLU A 9 7.85 -6.29 -5.24
N ARG A 10 6.70 -6.84 -5.63
CA ARG A 10 5.79 -7.50 -4.68
C ARG A 10 6.44 -8.71 -4.03
N LEU A 11 7.17 -9.54 -4.79
CA LEU A 11 7.89 -10.71 -4.26
C LEU A 11 8.96 -10.30 -3.23
N ARG A 12 9.79 -9.31 -3.56
CA ARG A 12 10.80 -8.71 -2.67
C ARG A 12 10.16 -8.15 -1.40
N SER A 13 9.02 -7.48 -1.56
CA SER A 13 8.26 -6.94 -0.43
C SER A 13 7.69 -8.06 0.45
N CYS A 14 7.26 -9.20 -0.12
CA CYS A 14 6.83 -10.36 0.65
C CYS A 14 7.96 -11.03 1.46
N THR A 15 9.21 -10.99 0.97
CA THR A 15 10.34 -11.69 1.62
C THR A 15 11.08 -10.83 2.64
N HIS A 16 11.05 -9.51 2.49
CA HIS A 16 11.91 -8.61 3.29
C HIS A 16 11.16 -7.59 4.14
N HIS A 17 9.85 -7.42 3.96
CA HIS A 17 9.08 -6.43 4.71
C HIS A 17 8.05 -7.08 5.64
N LYS A 18 7.84 -6.45 6.79
CA LYS A 18 6.72 -6.77 7.69
C LYS A 18 5.40 -6.39 7.02
N ALA A 19 4.30 -7.03 7.42
CA ALA A 19 2.98 -6.75 6.86
C ALA A 19 2.63 -5.24 6.83
N GLU A 20 3.00 -4.50 7.88
CA GLU A 20 2.78 -3.05 7.97
C GLU A 20 3.55 -2.26 6.91
N GLU A 21 4.84 -2.54 6.73
CA GLU A 21 5.70 -1.92 5.71
C GLU A 21 5.18 -2.21 4.30
N ARG A 22 4.64 -3.41 4.08
CA ARG A 22 4.04 -3.82 2.81
C ARG A 22 2.79 -3.02 2.48
N VAL A 23 1.93 -2.78 3.48
CA VAL A 23 0.73 -1.94 3.35
C VAL A 23 1.13 -0.49 3.10
N ALA A 24 2.06 0.06 3.89
CA ALA A 24 2.54 1.44 3.72
C ALA A 24 3.13 1.67 2.32
N HIS A 25 4.02 0.77 1.88
CA HIS A 25 4.61 0.85 0.56
C HIS A 25 3.55 0.80 -0.55
N PHE A 26 2.54 -0.07 -0.41
CA PHE A 26 1.46 -0.15 -1.38
C PHE A 26 0.65 1.14 -1.49
N LEU A 27 0.29 1.75 -0.35
CA LEU A 27 -0.43 3.04 -0.33
C LEU A 27 0.39 4.15 -0.99
N LEU A 28 1.69 4.24 -0.66
CA LEU A 28 2.61 5.21 -1.26
C LEU A 28 2.78 5.01 -2.77
N GLU A 29 2.79 3.76 -3.23
CA GLU A 29 2.87 3.45 -4.66
C GLU A 29 1.60 3.88 -5.42
N VAL A 30 0.42 3.65 -4.85
CA VAL A 30 -0.86 4.11 -5.43
C VAL A 30 -0.91 5.64 -5.48
N TYR A 31 -0.52 6.29 -4.38
CA TYR A 31 -0.39 7.75 -4.31
C TYR A 31 0.55 8.28 -5.40
N ALA A 32 1.76 7.72 -5.52
CA ALA A 32 2.76 8.14 -6.48
C ALA A 32 2.25 8.01 -7.93
N ARG A 33 1.49 6.95 -8.23
CA ARG A 33 0.85 6.76 -9.55
C ARG A 33 -0.21 7.82 -9.85
N TYR A 34 -1.05 8.17 -8.87
CA TYR A 34 -2.02 9.25 -9.03
C TYR A 34 -1.35 10.61 -9.21
N LYS A 35 -0.35 10.91 -8.39
CA LYS A 35 0.44 12.16 -8.48
C LYS A 35 1.15 12.29 -9.81
N PHE A 36 1.79 11.22 -10.28
CA PHE A 36 2.46 11.19 -11.58
C PHE A 36 1.52 11.47 -12.75
N LYS A 37 0.25 11.05 -12.65
CA LYS A 37 -0.79 11.33 -13.65
C LYS A 37 -1.45 12.71 -13.50
N GLY A 38 -1.05 13.52 -12.51
CA GLY A 38 -1.70 14.81 -12.22
C GLY A 38 -3.15 14.66 -11.77
N MET A 39 -3.50 13.53 -11.15
CA MET A 39 -4.88 13.26 -10.70
C MET A 39 -5.16 13.73 -9.26
N ILE A 40 -4.12 14.14 -8.53
CA ILE A 40 -4.20 14.64 -7.16
C ILE A 40 -3.16 15.75 -6.95
N ASP A 41 -3.56 16.79 -6.21
CA ASP A 41 -2.69 17.93 -5.84
C ASP A 41 -2.45 18.03 -4.32
N SER A 42 -2.91 17.03 -3.56
CA SER A 42 -2.77 16.96 -2.11
C SER A 42 -2.06 15.66 -1.68
N ASN A 43 -1.94 15.43 -0.38
CA ASN A 43 -1.46 14.16 0.19
C ASN A 43 -2.61 13.16 0.44
N VAL A 44 -3.81 13.45 -0.05
CA VAL A 44 -5.00 12.61 0.07
C VAL A 44 -5.40 12.11 -1.31
N PHE A 45 -5.81 10.85 -1.39
CA PHE A 45 -6.32 10.24 -2.60
C PHE A 45 -7.48 9.31 -2.29
N ALA A 46 -8.38 9.10 -3.26
CA ALA A 46 -9.45 8.13 -3.12
C ALA A 46 -8.88 6.71 -3.24
N PHE A 47 -9.25 5.83 -2.31
CA PHE A 47 -8.82 4.43 -2.30
C PHE A 47 -10.04 3.50 -2.32
N PRO A 48 -10.65 3.27 -3.51
CA PRO A 48 -11.92 2.57 -3.64
C PRO A 48 -11.74 1.04 -3.68
N ILE A 49 -10.89 0.48 -2.83
CA ILE A 49 -10.70 -0.97 -2.70
C ILE A 49 -10.83 -1.40 -1.24
N THR A 50 -11.35 -2.60 -1.03
CA THR A 50 -11.57 -3.16 0.31
C THR A 50 -10.28 -3.71 0.91
N GLN A 51 -10.23 -3.82 2.24
CA GLN A 51 -9.12 -4.48 2.94
C GLN A 51 -8.93 -5.95 2.52
N GLU A 52 -10.00 -6.60 2.05
CA GLU A 52 -9.96 -7.95 1.47
C GLU A 52 -9.12 -7.97 0.19
N VAL A 53 -9.41 -7.08 -0.76
CA VAL A 53 -8.63 -6.95 -2.00
C VAL A 53 -7.17 -6.59 -1.71
N VAL A 54 -6.92 -5.70 -0.74
CA VAL A 54 -5.55 -5.39 -0.31
C VAL A 54 -4.86 -6.63 0.26
N GLY A 55 -5.58 -7.43 1.05
CA GLY A 55 -5.08 -8.66 1.61
C GLY A 55 -4.67 -9.68 0.55
N GLU A 56 -5.50 -9.87 -0.48
CA GLU A 56 -5.20 -10.74 -1.62
C GLU A 56 -3.95 -10.28 -2.38
N LEU A 57 -3.87 -8.98 -2.71
CA LEU A 57 -2.73 -8.38 -3.41
C LEU A 57 -1.42 -8.48 -2.63
N LEU A 58 -1.52 -8.43 -1.30
CA LEU A 58 -0.39 -8.49 -0.39
C LEU A 58 -0.31 -9.84 0.34
N GLY A 59 -0.97 -10.91 -0.09
CA GLY A 59 -0.86 -12.23 0.56
C GLY A 59 -0.96 -12.22 2.09
N ILE A 60 -1.81 -11.37 2.67
CA ILE A 60 -2.10 -11.27 4.11
C ILE A 60 -3.61 -11.23 4.33
N THR A 61 -4.07 -11.59 5.53
CA THR A 61 -5.53 -11.57 5.79
C THR A 61 -6.05 -10.14 5.92
N ASN A 62 -7.33 -9.93 5.59
CA ASN A 62 -8.02 -8.65 5.78
C ASN A 62 -7.87 -8.08 7.21
N VAL A 63 -7.92 -8.93 8.24
CA VAL A 63 -7.70 -8.53 9.64
C VAL A 63 -6.27 -8.02 9.86
N HIS A 64 -5.26 -8.63 9.22
CA HIS A 64 -3.89 -8.12 9.27
C HIS A 64 -3.75 -6.78 8.54
N VAL A 65 -4.42 -6.58 7.40
CA VAL A 65 -4.48 -5.29 6.72
C VAL A 65 -5.06 -4.22 7.66
N SER A 66 -6.21 -4.51 8.29
CA SER A 66 -6.86 -3.59 9.23
C SER A 66 -5.93 -3.17 10.37
N ARG A 67 -5.26 -4.13 11.01
CA ARG A 67 -4.28 -3.85 12.07
C ARG A 67 -3.11 -2.99 11.59
N CYS A 68 -2.62 -3.23 10.37
CA CYS A 68 -1.55 -2.42 9.79
C CYS A 68 -2.02 -0.98 9.54
N MET A 69 -3.23 -0.77 9.03
CA MET A 69 -3.79 0.56 8.83
C MET A 69 -3.88 1.33 10.15
N THR A 70 -4.42 0.70 11.21
CA THR A 70 -4.49 1.31 12.55
C THR A 70 -3.10 1.59 13.13
N ALA A 71 -2.13 0.69 12.94
CA ALA A 71 -0.76 0.91 13.41
C ALA A 71 -0.07 2.07 12.67
N LEU A 72 -0.31 2.22 11.37
CA LEU A 72 0.20 3.35 10.59
C LEU A 72 -0.43 4.67 11.04
N GLU A 73 -1.74 4.71 11.28
CA GLU A 73 -2.44 5.88 11.82
C GLU A 73 -1.89 6.29 13.19
N GLN A 74 -1.59 5.33 14.07
CA GLN A 74 -1.04 5.60 15.41
C GLN A 74 0.41 6.11 15.40
N LYS A 75 1.17 5.86 14.32
CA LYS A 75 2.54 6.36 14.18
C LYS A 75 2.61 7.82 13.74
N ASP A 76 1.52 8.35 13.19
CA ASP A 76 1.36 9.75 12.79
C ASP A 76 0.86 10.64 13.95
N ASP A 77 0.70 10.09 15.17
CA ASP A 77 0.33 10.86 16.38
C ASP A 77 1.61 11.43 17.05
N PRO A 78 1.74 12.78 17.19
CA PRO A 78 2.92 13.43 17.75
C PRO A 78 3.17 13.17 19.25
#